data_AF-A0A2U1P2I2-F1
#
_entry.id   AF-A0A2U1P2I2-F1
#
_cell.length_a   1.000
_cell.length_b   1.000
_cell.length_c   1.000
_cell.angle_alpha   90.00
_cell.angle_beta   90.00
_cell.angle_gamma   90.00
#
_symmetry.space_group_name_H-M   'P 1'
#
loop_
_entity.id
_entity.type
_entity.pdbx_description
1 polymer ?
#
loop_
_entity_poly.entity_id
_entity_poly.type
_entity_poly.pdbx_seq_one_letter_code
_entity_poly.pdbx_strand_id
1 'polypeptide(L)' 'MIKELRMIYHKCSQLQFLVIVLGQIGAIRLGMSRALQNWPPDQFRPPLKEAGFLTRDSRIVERKKPGKAKARKSFQWVKR' A
#
# COMPACT_ATOMS: atom_id res chain seq x y z
N MET A 1 -33.83 1.64 0.47
CA MET A 1 -32.85 1.68 1.58
C MET A 1 -31.97 0.43 1.69
N ILE A 2 -32.50 -0.80 1.65
CA ILE A 2 -31.66 -2.02 1.80
C ILE A 2 -30.69 -2.25 0.62
N LYS A 3 -31.07 -1.87 -0.61
CA LYS A 3 -30.20 -1.98 -1.81
C LYS A 3 -28.96 -1.06 -1.76
N GLU A 4 -29.10 0.13 -1.15
CA GLU A 4 -28.00 1.10 -0.96
C GLU A 4 -26.95 0.59 0.03
N LEU A 5 -27.38 0.02 1.16
CA LEU A 5 -26.49 -0.55 2.17
C LEU A 5 -25.65 -1.71 1.61
N ARG A 6 -26.23 -2.57 0.76
CA ARG A 6 -25.52 -3.70 0.14
C ARG A 6 -24.42 -3.24 -0.83
N MET A 7 -24.67 -2.16 -1.59
CA MET A 7 -23.68 -1.54 -2.47
C MET A 7 -22.49 -0.92 -1.70
N ILE A 8 -22.75 -0.34 -0.53
CA ILE A 8 -21.70 0.24 0.33
C ILE A 8 -20.78 -0.86 0.88
N TYR A 9 -21.34 -1.98 1.37
CA TYR A 9 -20.54 -3.11 1.85
C TYR A 9 -19.75 -3.81 0.73
N HIS A 10 -20.33 -3.96 -0.46
CA HIS A 10 -19.65 -4.57 -1.60
C HIS A 10 -18.50 -3.69 -2.12
N LYS A 11 -18.67 -2.36 -2.18
CA LYS A 11 -17.58 -1.40 -2.49
C LYS A 11 -16.49 -1.38 -1.43
N CYS A 12 -16.85 -1.50 -0.15
CA CYS A 12 -15.90 -1.56 0.96
C CYS A 12 -15.06 -2.86 0.91
N SER A 13 -15.69 -4.00 0.61
CA SER A 13 -15.01 -5.29 0.44
C SER A 13 -14.03 -5.29 -0.74
N GLN A 14 -14.41 -4.73 -1.89
CA GLN A 14 -13.53 -4.67 -3.07
C GLN A 14 -12.32 -3.74 -2.86
N LEU A 15 -12.47 -2.63 -2.13
CA LEU A 15 -11.37 -1.72 -1.82
C LEU A 15 -10.37 -2.32 -0.82
N GLN A 16 -10.83 -3.14 0.13
CA GLN A 16 -9.96 -3.80 1.10
C GLN A 16 -9.13 -4.93 0.45
N PHE A 17 -9.71 -5.65 -0.51
CA PHE A 17 -9.02 -6.72 -1.25
C PHE A 17 -7.87 -6.19 -2.10
N LEU A 18 -8.07 -5.04 -2.76
CA LEU A 18 -7.07 -4.42 -3.63
C LEU A 18 -5.78 -4.02 -2.88
N VAL A 19 -5.89 -3.45 -1.68
CA VAL A 19 -4.73 -2.96 -0.91
C VAL A 19 -3.84 -4.12 -0.44
N ILE A 20 -4.44 -5.24 -0.02
CA ILE A 20 -3.70 -6.42 0.44
C ILE A 20 -2.97 -7.09 -0.75
N VAL A 21 -3.65 -7.22 -1.89
CA VAL A 21 -3.07 -7.83 -3.10
C VAL A 21 -1.93 -6.96 -3.65
N LEU A 22 -2.09 -5.64 -3.70
CA LEU A 22 -1.03 -4.73 -4.16
C LEU A 22 0.20 -4.75 -3.24
N GLY A 23 0.00 -4.80 -1.92
CA GLY A 23 1.10 -4.89 -0.95
C GLY A 23 1.87 -6.21 -1.05
N GLN A 24 1.18 -7.33 -1.28
CA GLN A 24 1.79 -8.64 -1.48
C GLN A 24 2.61 -8.71 -2.77
N ILE A 25 2.08 -8.19 -3.90
CA ILE A 25 2.81 -8.15 -5.18
C ILE A 25 4.12 -7.36 -5.03
N GLY A 26 4.08 -6.20 -4.35
CA GLY A 26 5.29 -5.40 -4.09
C GLY A 26 6.34 -6.14 -3.26
N ALA A 27 5.92 -6.93 -2.28
CA ALA A 27 6.80 -7.75 -1.45
C ALA A 27 7.44 -8.90 -2.24
N ILE A 28 6.65 -9.60 -3.07
CA ILE A 28 7.14 -10.68 -3.95
C ILE A 28 8.17 -10.14 -4.94
N ARG A 29 7.90 -8.98 -5.56
CA ARG A 29 8.84 -8.32 -6.48
C ARG A 29 10.18 -8.02 -5.81
N LEU A 30 10.17 -7.43 -4.62
CA LEU A 30 11.39 -7.14 -3.85
C LEU A 30 12.15 -8.43 -3.48
N GLY A 31 11.43 -9.49 -3.11
CA GLY A 31 12.01 -10.81 -2.81
C GLY A 31 12.71 -11.43 -4.02
N MET A 32 12.07 -11.41 -5.20
CA MET A 32 12.67 -11.90 -6.44
C MET A 32 13.89 -11.07 -6.85
N SER A 33 13.84 -9.74 -6.74
CA SER A 33 14.99 -8.88 -7.06
C SER A 33 16.19 -9.12 -6.14
N ARG A 34 15.95 -9.42 -4.85
CA ARG A 34 17.02 -9.81 -3.91
C ARG A 34 17.56 -11.21 -4.20
N ALA A 35 16.71 -12.15 -4.58
CA ALA A 35 17.15 -13.48 -5.00
C ALA A 35 18.02 -13.43 -6.27
N LEU A 36 17.62 -12.63 -7.26
CA LEU A 36 18.39 -12.40 -8.49
C LEU A 36 19.70 -11.64 -8.22
N GLN A 37 19.77 -10.80 -7.20
CA GLN A 37 21.03 -10.17 -6.80
C GLN A 37 22.06 -11.19 -6.27
N ASN A 38 21.60 -12.29 -5.66
CA ASN A 38 22.47 -13.31 -5.09
C ASN A 38 22.91 -14.37 -6.13
N TRP A 39 22.31 -14.38 -7.32
CA TRP A 39 22.58 -15.32 -8.40
C TRP A 39 23.11 -14.54 -9.62
N PRO A 40 24.26 -14.93 -10.19
CA PRO A 40 25.58 -14.29 -10.03
C PRO A 40 25.64 -12.78 -9.63
N PRO A 41 26.57 -12.39 -8.73
CA PRO A 41 26.51 -11.13 -7.98
C PRO A 41 26.78 -9.84 -8.77
N ASP A 42 27.50 -9.88 -9.89
CA ASP A 42 28.02 -8.66 -10.54
C ASP A 42 27.23 -8.19 -11.77
N GLN A 43 26.48 -9.07 -12.41
CA GLN A 43 25.82 -8.75 -13.69
C GLN A 43 24.44 -8.10 -13.51
N PHE A 44 23.74 -8.48 -12.45
CA PHE A 44 22.33 -8.11 -12.26
C PHE A 44 22.13 -6.88 -11.36
N ARG A 45 23.12 -6.49 -10.55
CA ARG A 45 23.02 -5.31 -9.70
C ARG A 45 22.83 -3.98 -10.47
N PRO A 46 23.60 -3.67 -11.54
CA PRO A 46 23.39 -2.45 -12.31
C PRO A 46 21.99 -2.33 -12.94
N PRO A 47 21.48 -3.32 -13.71
CA PRO A 47 20.16 -3.19 -14.34
C PRO A 47 19.01 -3.16 -13.31
N LEU A 48 19.12 -3.89 -12.19
CA LEU A 48 18.10 -3.86 -11.13
C LEU A 48 18.05 -2.52 -10.39
N LYS A 49 19.19 -1.82 -10.29
CA LYS A 49 19.28 -0.49 -9.66
C LYS A 49 18.70 0.58 -10.58
N GLU A 50 18.99 0.51 -11.88
CA GLU A 50 18.41 1.42 -12.89
C GLU A 50 16.89 1.29 -12.96
N ALA A 51 16.38 0.05 -12.90
CA ALA A 51 14.94 -0.22 -12.86
C ALA A 51 14.28 0.07 -11.49
N GLY A 52 15.05 0.41 -10.46
CA GLY A 52 14.53 0.79 -9.13
C GLY A 52 13.93 -0.35 -8.29
N PHE A 53 14.18 -1.62 -8.64
CA PHE A 53 13.56 -2.76 -7.95
C PHE A 53 14.19 -3.14 -6.61
N LEU A 54 15.38 -2.62 -6.33
CA LEU A 54 16.10 -2.88 -5.07
C LEU A 54 15.57 -2.05 -3.89
N THR A 55 14.82 -0.98 -4.17
CA THR A 55 14.28 -0.08 -3.15
C THR A 55 12.96 -0.60 -2.62
N ARG A 56 12.86 -0.72 -1.29
CA ARG A 56 11.60 -1.05 -0.61
C ARG A 56 10.66 0.16 -0.62
N ASP A 57 9.38 -0.07 -0.92
CA ASP A 57 8.34 0.95 -0.64
C ASP A 57 8.15 1.09 0.88
N SER A 58 8.46 2.27 1.41
CA SER A 58 8.38 2.58 2.85
C SER A 58 6.99 3.08 3.27
N ARG A 59 6.05 3.25 2.32
CA ARG A 59 4.73 3.79 2.60
C ARG A 59 3.98 2.87 3.55
N ILE A 60 3.62 3.41 4.70
CA ILE A 60 2.80 2.74 5.71
C ILE A 60 1.60 3.62 6.03
N VAL A 61 0.49 2.99 6.40
CA VAL A 61 -0.71 3.70 6.85
C VAL A 61 -0.35 4.47 8.12
N GLU A 62 -0.44 5.80 8.04
CA GLU A 62 -0.22 6.64 9.21
C GLU A 62 -1.20 6.29 10.33
N ARG A 63 -0.71 6.27 11.57
CA ARG A 63 -1.57 6.06 12.74
C ARG A 63 -2.67 7.11 12.82
N LYS A 64 -3.82 6.72 13.38
CA LYS A 64 -4.88 7.66 13.73
C LYS A 64 -4.40 8.59 14.86
N LYS A 65 -4.59 9.90 14.68
CA LYS A 65 -4.33 10.92 15.72
C LYS A 65 -5.60 11.13 16.56
N PRO A 66 -5.50 11.37 17.88
CA PRO A 66 -6.66 11.68 18.70
C PRO A 66 -7.32 12.99 18.23
N GLY A 67 -8.64 13.12 18.43
CA GLY A 67 -9.40 14.29 17.98
C GLY A 67 -9.61 14.40 16.46
N LYS A 68 -9.22 13.38 15.68
CA LYS A 68 -9.40 13.34 14.21
C LYS A 68 -10.25 12.15 13.76
N ALA A 69 -11.00 12.35 12.69
CA ALA A 69 -11.86 11.33 12.09
C ALA A 69 -11.04 10.20 11.42
N LYS A 70 -9.90 10.55 10.80
CA LYS A 70 -8.90 9.61 10.23
C LYS A 70 -7.48 10.08 10.59
N ALA A 71 -6.43 9.50 9.98
CA ALA A 71 -5.04 9.89 10.21
C ALA A 71 -4.80 11.42 10.14
N ARG A 72 -5.34 12.09 9.11
CA ARG A 72 -5.20 13.55 8.92
C ARG A 72 -6.52 14.33 8.92
N LYS A 73 -7.64 13.68 8.56
CA LYS A 73 -8.97 14.30 8.42
C LYS A 73 -9.51 14.77 9.76
N SER A 74 -9.65 16.09 9.94
CA SER A 74 -10.33 16.71 11.08
C SER A 74 -11.85 16.64 10.93
N PHE A 75 -12.56 16.85 12.03
CA PHE A 75 -13.99 17.12 11.99
C PHE A 75 -14.23 18.54 11.45
N GLN A 76 -15.40 18.75 10.83
CA GLN A 76 -15.82 20.08 10.42
C GLN A 76 -16.07 20.91 11.67
N TRP A 77 -15.42 22.07 11.77
CA TRP A 77 -15.64 22.99 12.87
C TRP A 77 -16.61 24.09 12.44
N VAL A 78 -17.53 24.45 13.33
CA VAL A 78 -18.53 25.50 13.13
C VAL A 78 -18.45 26.47 14.30
N LYS A 79 -18.21 27.76 14.03
CA LYS A 79 -18.32 28.83 15.04
C LYS A 79 -19.78 29.02 15.41
N ARG A 80 -20.05 29.27 16.69
CA ARG A 80 -21.34 29.77 17.15
C ARG A 80 -21.29 31.29 17.23
#